data_AF-Q5TXL8-F1
#
_entry.id   AF-Q5TXL8-F1
#
_cell.length_a   1.000
_cell.length_b   1.000
_cell.length_c   1.000
_cell.angle_alpha   90.00
_cell.angle_beta   90.00
_cell.angle_gamma   90.00
#
_symmetry.space_group_name_H-M   'P 1'
#
loop_
_entity.id
_entity.type
_entity.pdbx_description
1 polymer ?
#
loop_
_entity_poly.entity_id
_entity_poly.type
_entity_poly.pdbx_seq_one_letter_code
_entity_poly.pdbx_strand_id
1 'polypeptide(L)'
;MPNYTPSNRTNIELSEGMVLIDSGGQYEDGTTEVSRTLHLGEPTAEQIRAYTNVLIGMIRLSMLTFPENLKPAELDALARGPVWGSMNDYPHGTGHGIGSYSSVRESPISISYTAKQRFTFKEGYFFSNEPGYYKNGAFGIRLENVLEVVDTGKMHPTGYKFLAFQDVTLVPFEQKMIDRTLLSVPEKKWLNDYNARIRQHVGSELKRKHKMDAFYWMMNKTRHVPEYVTEADYNGVATTRHDHLSIAGALTIGFLLTRFVLN
;
A
#
# COMPACT_ATOMS: atom_id res chain seq x y z
N MET A 1 -7.42 14.12 -10.11
CA MET A 1 -6.58 15.28 -9.71
C MET A 1 -6.18 15.08 -8.25
N PRO A 2 -4.90 15.18 -7.88
CA PRO A 2 -4.44 14.95 -6.50
C PRO A 2 -4.92 16.03 -5.51
N ASN A 3 -5.06 17.28 -5.98
CA ASN A 3 -5.43 18.46 -5.16
C ASN A 3 -6.81 19.01 -5.52
N TYR A 4 -7.82 18.14 -5.63
CA TYR A 4 -9.19 18.60 -5.86
C TYR A 4 -9.72 19.35 -4.63
N THR A 5 -10.33 20.52 -4.84
CA THR A 5 -11.03 21.27 -3.78
C THR A 5 -12.51 21.37 -4.15
N PRO A 6 -13.43 20.88 -3.31
CA PRO A 6 -14.85 20.93 -3.59
C PRO A 6 -15.35 22.38 -3.56
N SER A 7 -16.31 22.69 -4.42
CA SER A 7 -17.07 23.94 -4.44
C SER A 7 -18.49 23.65 -4.92
N ASN A 8 -19.44 24.55 -4.68
CA ASN A 8 -20.81 24.38 -5.18
C ASN A 8 -20.87 24.20 -6.70
N ARG A 9 -19.88 24.69 -7.45
CA ARG A 9 -19.80 24.56 -8.92
C ARG A 9 -19.16 23.27 -9.40
N THR A 10 -18.32 22.67 -8.56
CA THR A 10 -17.55 21.45 -8.88
C THR A 10 -18.06 20.24 -8.12
N ASN A 11 -19.10 20.40 -7.30
CA ASN A 11 -19.73 19.32 -6.56
C ASN A 11 -20.34 18.33 -7.55
N ILE A 12 -20.08 17.05 -7.29
CA ILE A 12 -20.57 15.95 -8.11
C ILE A 12 -21.39 15.03 -7.21
N GLU A 13 -22.50 14.53 -7.74
CA GLU A 13 -23.24 13.48 -7.06
C GLU A 13 -22.42 12.19 -7.10
N LEU A 14 -22.42 11.43 -5.99
CA LEU A 14 -21.74 10.15 -5.95
C LEU A 14 -22.43 9.16 -6.88
N SER A 15 -21.67 8.56 -7.78
CA SER A 15 -22.12 7.47 -8.65
C SER A 15 -21.57 6.13 -8.17
N GLU A 16 -21.92 5.03 -8.85
CA GLU A 16 -21.38 3.69 -8.59
C GLU A 16 -19.89 3.52 -8.98
N GLY A 17 -19.09 4.59 -8.91
CA GLY A 17 -17.67 4.61 -9.29
C GLY A 17 -16.69 4.62 -8.11
N MET A 18 -15.44 5.01 -8.40
CA MET A 18 -14.40 5.16 -7.39
C MET A 18 -14.57 6.45 -6.59
N VAL A 19 -14.34 6.35 -5.28
CA VAL A 19 -14.37 7.49 -4.36
C VAL A 19 -13.07 7.51 -3.57
N LEU A 20 -12.33 8.60 -3.69
CA LEU A 20 -11.14 8.86 -2.88
C LEU A 20 -11.55 9.81 -1.75
N ILE A 21 -11.35 9.39 -0.51
CA ILE A 21 -11.54 10.21 0.68
C ILE A 21 -10.17 10.39 1.31
N ASP A 22 -9.77 11.65 1.47
CA ASP A 22 -8.59 12.06 2.24
C ASP A 22 -9.07 13.03 3.31
N SER A 23 -8.78 12.69 4.57
CA SER A 23 -9.31 13.39 5.72
C SER A 23 -8.40 13.26 6.93
N GLY A 24 -8.52 14.21 7.83
CA GLY A 24 -7.73 14.25 9.06
C GLY A 24 -8.49 14.95 10.19
N GLY A 25 -7.86 14.99 11.36
CA GLY A 25 -8.43 15.53 12.57
C GLY A 25 -7.36 15.94 13.57
N GLN A 26 -7.74 16.85 14.47
CA GLN A 26 -6.89 17.34 15.55
C GLN A 26 -7.52 16.93 16.88
N TYR A 27 -6.73 16.29 17.72
CA TYR A 27 -7.11 15.81 19.04
C TYR A 27 -6.03 16.22 20.04
N GLU A 28 -6.36 16.38 21.32
CA GLU A 28 -5.34 16.63 22.35
C GLU A 28 -4.26 15.53 22.36
N ASP A 29 -4.63 14.32 21.94
CA ASP A 29 -3.75 13.16 21.81
C ASP A 29 -2.88 13.16 20.54
N GLY A 30 -3.14 14.03 19.55
CA GLY A 30 -2.35 14.08 18.32
C GLY A 30 -3.09 14.56 17.06
N THR A 31 -2.38 14.47 15.93
CA THR A 31 -2.90 14.82 14.60
C THR A 31 -3.05 13.57 13.75
N THR A 32 -4.19 13.41 13.06
CA THR A 32 -4.43 12.26 12.18
C THR A 32 -4.57 12.70 10.73
N GLU A 33 -4.09 11.86 9.81
CA GLU A 33 -4.31 11.95 8.37
C GLU A 33 -4.51 10.54 7.81
N VAL A 34 -5.46 10.40 6.90
CA VAL A 34 -5.78 9.11 6.28
C VAL A 34 -6.51 9.32 4.96
N SER A 35 -5.97 8.68 3.94
CA SER A 35 -6.59 8.50 2.64
C SER A 35 -7.02 7.06 2.41
N ARG A 36 -8.27 6.87 1.97
CA ARG A 36 -8.78 5.59 1.47
C ARG A 36 -9.49 5.81 0.14
N THR A 37 -9.25 4.88 -0.78
CA THR A 37 -9.98 4.81 -2.04
C THR A 37 -10.94 3.62 -1.99
N LEU A 38 -12.20 3.88 -2.28
CA LEU A 38 -13.29 2.90 -2.30
C LEU A 38 -13.87 2.80 -3.72
N HIS A 39 -14.71 1.79 -3.94
CA HIS A 39 -15.52 1.69 -5.15
C HIS A 39 -16.97 1.40 -4.75
N LEU A 40 -17.92 2.19 -5.26
CA LEU A 40 -19.34 2.08 -4.88
C LEU A 40 -20.11 1.05 -5.71
N GLY A 41 -19.70 0.76 -6.94
CA GLY A 41 -20.20 -0.35 -7.78
C GLY A 41 -19.17 -1.48 -7.96
N GLU A 42 -19.09 -2.05 -9.15
CA GLU A 42 -18.11 -3.09 -9.51
C GLU A 42 -16.85 -2.50 -10.18
N PRO A 43 -15.65 -2.78 -9.65
CA PRO A 43 -14.42 -2.22 -10.20
C PRO A 43 -13.95 -2.96 -11.46
N THR A 44 -13.33 -2.22 -12.37
CA THR A 44 -12.70 -2.79 -13.57
C THR A 44 -11.36 -3.46 -13.24
N ALA A 45 -10.91 -4.37 -14.10
CA ALA A 45 -9.59 -5.01 -13.96
C ALA A 45 -8.43 -3.98 -13.92
N GLU A 46 -8.57 -2.87 -14.66
CA GLU A 46 -7.59 -1.77 -14.62
C GLU A 46 -7.55 -1.09 -13.24
N GLN A 47 -8.72 -0.79 -12.67
CA GLN A 47 -8.84 -0.16 -11.36
C GLN A 47 -8.28 -1.05 -10.24
N ILE A 48 -8.62 -2.35 -10.27
CA ILE A 48 -8.10 -3.35 -9.34
C ILE A 48 -6.57 -3.42 -9.43
N ARG A 49 -6.02 -3.54 -10.64
CA ARG A 49 -4.56 -3.65 -10.83
C ARG A 49 -3.84 -2.39 -10.35
N ALA A 50 -4.37 -1.20 -10.68
CA ALA A 50 -3.80 0.07 -10.24
C ALA A 50 -3.85 0.21 -8.71
N TYR A 51 -4.99 -0.10 -8.09
CA TYR A 51 -5.15 -0.06 -6.63
C TYR A 51 -4.18 -1.02 -5.94
N THR A 52 -4.05 -2.22 -6.48
CA THR A 52 -3.17 -3.25 -5.93
C THR A 52 -1.70 -2.84 -6.02
N ASN A 53 -1.26 -2.22 -7.13
CA ASN A 53 0.11 -1.71 -7.23
C ASN A 53 0.38 -0.59 -6.20
N VAL A 54 -0.55 0.34 -6.01
CA VAL A 54 -0.44 1.39 -4.98
C VAL A 54 -0.35 0.76 -3.58
N LEU A 55 -1.22 -0.22 -3.29
CA LEU A 55 -1.21 -0.94 -2.02
C LEU A 55 0.12 -1.68 -1.79
N ILE A 56 0.65 -2.39 -2.79
CA ILE A 56 1.95 -3.07 -2.68
C ILE A 56 3.06 -2.07 -2.34
N GLY A 57 3.06 -0.89 -2.97
CA GLY A 57 4.03 0.16 -2.67
C GLY A 57 3.96 0.61 -1.21
N MET A 58 2.75 0.86 -0.73
CA MET A 58 2.49 1.23 0.66
C MET A 58 2.96 0.14 1.63
N ILE A 59 2.58 -1.12 1.38
CA ILE A 59 2.95 -2.28 2.21
C ILE A 59 4.46 -2.43 2.28
N ARG A 60 5.16 -2.34 1.15
CA ARG A 60 6.62 -2.50 1.09
C ARG A 60 7.33 -1.45 1.93
N LEU A 61 6.86 -0.20 1.90
CA LEU A 61 7.40 0.84 2.78
C LEU A 61 7.09 0.53 4.24
N SER A 62 5.83 0.19 4.59
CA SER A 62 5.44 -0.15 5.97
C SER A 62 6.20 -1.36 6.55
N MET A 63 6.64 -2.31 5.72
CA MET A 63 7.39 -3.50 6.12
C MET A 63 8.89 -3.27 6.30
N LEU A 64 9.41 -2.09 5.94
CA LEU A 64 10.85 -1.87 5.87
C LEU A 64 11.52 -1.95 7.25
N THR A 65 12.61 -2.71 7.30
CA THR A 65 13.59 -2.69 8.41
C THR A 65 14.93 -2.28 7.83
N PHE A 66 15.53 -1.21 8.36
CA PHE A 66 16.64 -0.52 7.70
C PHE A 66 17.61 0.10 8.70
N PRO A 67 18.89 0.33 8.34
CA PRO A 67 19.83 0.99 9.23
C PRO A 67 19.51 2.49 9.36
N GLU A 68 19.70 3.05 10.56
CA GLU A 68 19.29 4.42 10.91
C GLU A 68 19.99 5.55 10.12
N ASN A 69 20.99 5.21 9.31
CA ASN A 69 21.76 6.16 8.51
C ASN A 69 21.14 6.47 7.13
N LEU A 70 20.00 5.87 6.79
CA LEU A 70 19.26 6.21 5.57
C LEU A 70 18.43 7.49 5.72
N LYS A 71 18.33 8.23 4.62
CA LYS A 71 17.51 9.44 4.49
C LYS A 71 16.12 9.07 3.98
N PRO A 72 15.06 9.80 4.36
CA PRO A 72 13.70 9.50 3.90
C PRO A 72 13.54 9.49 2.38
N ALA A 73 14.18 10.42 1.67
CA ALA A 73 14.16 10.45 0.20
C ALA A 73 14.66 9.15 -0.46
N GLU A 74 15.55 8.39 0.20
CA GLU A 74 16.10 7.13 -0.31
C GLU A 74 15.07 5.99 -0.24
N LEU A 75 14.00 6.15 0.56
CA LEU A 75 12.94 5.15 0.71
C LEU A 75 11.80 5.32 -0.30
N ASP A 76 11.71 6.48 -0.97
CA ASP A 76 10.59 6.84 -1.86
C ASP A 76 10.45 5.86 -3.05
N ALA A 77 11.57 5.39 -3.59
CA ALA A 77 11.59 4.44 -4.69
C ALA A 77 10.97 3.08 -4.31
N LEU A 78 10.98 2.70 -3.03
CA LEU A 78 10.38 1.45 -2.55
C LEU A 78 8.85 1.46 -2.72
N ALA A 79 8.23 2.58 -2.37
CA ALA A 79 6.79 2.77 -2.54
C ALA A 79 6.39 2.98 -4.00
N ARG A 80 7.24 3.63 -4.81
CA ARG A 80 6.98 3.85 -6.24
C ARG A 80 7.19 2.62 -7.10
N GLY A 81 8.11 1.73 -6.73
CA GLY A 81 8.53 0.59 -7.56
C GLY A 81 7.37 -0.19 -8.20
N PRO A 82 6.34 -0.60 -7.44
CA PRO A 82 5.16 -1.28 -8.00
C PRO A 82 4.35 -0.43 -8.99
N VAL A 83 4.23 0.88 -8.76
CA VAL A 83 3.54 1.82 -9.66
C VAL A 83 4.35 2.01 -10.94
N TRP A 84 5.65 2.27 -10.82
CA TRP A 84 6.60 2.37 -11.94
C TRP A 84 6.68 1.09 -12.77
N GLY A 85 6.54 -0.10 -12.14
CA GLY A 85 6.47 -1.38 -12.85
C GLY A 85 5.29 -1.49 -13.83
N SER A 86 4.31 -0.61 -13.73
CA SER A 86 3.20 -0.47 -14.69
C SER A 86 3.34 0.72 -15.64
N MET A 87 4.54 1.33 -15.71
CA MET A 87 4.85 2.55 -16.50
C MET A 87 4.00 3.77 -16.12
N ASN A 88 3.60 3.83 -14.84
CA ASN A 88 2.84 4.93 -14.25
C ASN A 88 3.63 5.60 -13.13
N ASP A 89 3.24 6.81 -12.72
CA ASP A 89 3.80 7.51 -11.55
C ASP A 89 2.72 8.38 -10.87
N TYR A 90 3.07 9.04 -9.75
CA TYR A 90 2.23 10.02 -9.06
C TYR A 90 2.98 11.32 -8.75
N PRO A 91 2.32 12.49 -8.91
CA PRO A 91 2.98 13.80 -8.97
C PRO A 91 3.21 14.46 -7.59
N HIS A 92 3.33 13.67 -6.52
CA HIS A 92 3.60 14.13 -5.16
C HIS A 92 4.60 13.20 -4.46
N GLY A 93 5.13 13.59 -3.31
CA GLY A 93 5.96 12.69 -2.48
C GLY A 93 5.16 11.50 -1.93
N THR A 94 5.85 10.43 -1.53
CA THR A 94 5.22 9.32 -0.80
C THR A 94 4.80 9.70 0.61
N GLY A 95 5.33 10.78 1.20
CA GLY A 95 4.95 11.15 2.55
C GLY A 95 5.58 12.40 3.10
N HIS A 96 5.10 12.83 4.25
CA HIS A 96 5.60 13.97 5.02
C HIS A 96 5.46 13.75 6.53
N GLY A 97 6.11 14.58 7.34
CA GLY A 97 5.99 14.47 8.80
C GLY A 97 4.60 14.84 9.31
N ILE A 98 4.20 14.21 10.41
CA ILE A 98 2.96 14.50 11.13
C ILE A 98 3.33 15.02 12.52
N GLY A 99 2.90 16.24 12.85
CA GLY A 99 3.12 16.81 14.17
C GLY A 99 2.14 16.26 15.21
N SER A 100 2.52 16.33 16.49
CA SER A 100 1.64 15.92 17.60
C SER A 100 0.77 17.10 18.04
N TYR A 101 -0.54 17.03 17.77
CA TYR A 101 -1.49 18.12 18.00
C TYR A 101 -0.99 19.45 17.39
N SER A 102 -0.44 19.33 16.17
CA SER A 102 0.31 20.38 15.48
C SER A 102 0.01 20.31 13.97
N SER A 103 0.91 20.79 13.12
CA SER A 103 0.76 20.73 11.67
C SER A 103 0.62 19.30 11.18
N VAL A 104 -0.38 19.05 10.34
CA VAL A 104 -0.51 17.78 9.60
C VAL A 104 0.68 17.59 8.63
N ARG A 105 1.33 18.68 8.21
CA ARG A 105 2.56 18.67 7.42
C ARG A 105 3.69 19.31 8.21
N GLU A 106 4.44 18.49 8.94
CA GLU A 106 5.52 18.96 9.81
C GLU A 106 6.90 18.63 9.21
N SER A 107 7.73 19.66 9.06
CA SER A 107 9.13 19.50 8.68
C SER A 107 9.94 18.92 9.84
N PRO A 108 10.98 18.11 9.59
CA PRO A 108 11.69 17.99 8.31
C PRO A 108 11.22 16.87 7.37
N ILE A 109 10.29 15.98 7.76
CA ILE A 109 10.07 14.73 7.01
C ILE A 109 9.37 14.98 5.67
N SER A 110 9.99 14.47 4.60
CA SER A 110 9.48 14.42 3.22
C SER A 110 10.05 13.18 2.53
N ILE A 111 9.20 12.21 2.20
CA ILE A 111 9.61 11.02 1.46
C ILE A 111 9.35 11.35 -0.01
N SER A 112 10.41 11.76 -0.71
CA SER A 112 10.35 12.15 -2.11
C SER A 112 11.73 12.07 -2.73
N TYR A 113 11.88 11.34 -3.84
CA TYR A 113 13.16 11.22 -4.56
C TYR A 113 13.63 12.57 -5.14
N THR A 114 12.75 13.57 -5.22
CA THR A 114 13.09 14.94 -5.67
C THR A 114 13.56 15.84 -4.52
N ALA A 115 13.35 15.43 -3.27
CA ALA A 115 13.73 16.21 -2.09
C ALA A 115 15.23 16.09 -1.79
N LYS A 116 15.89 17.21 -1.54
CA LYS A 116 17.29 17.25 -1.06
C LYS A 116 17.31 17.24 0.46
N GLN A 117 17.44 16.06 1.05
CA GLN A 117 17.47 15.91 2.51
C GLN A 117 18.86 15.63 3.07
N ARG A 118 19.07 16.10 4.30
CA ARG A 118 20.31 15.89 5.08
C ARG A 118 20.06 15.21 6.43
N PHE A 119 18.81 14.90 6.76
CA PHE A 119 18.44 14.27 8.02
C PHE A 119 18.11 12.79 7.79
N THR A 120 18.21 11.99 8.85
CA THR A 120 17.84 10.58 8.88
C THR A 120 16.73 10.36 9.90
N PHE A 121 16.01 9.25 9.78
CA PHE A 121 14.97 8.91 10.74
C PHE A 121 15.51 8.73 12.16
N LYS A 122 14.67 9.03 13.14
CA LYS A 122 14.89 8.70 14.55
C LYS A 122 13.64 8.02 15.09
N GLU A 123 13.83 7.15 16.08
CA GLU A 123 12.73 6.56 16.85
C GLU A 123 11.79 7.66 17.38
N GLY A 124 10.48 7.38 17.32
CA GLY A 124 9.41 8.29 17.74
C GLY A 124 8.99 9.34 16.70
N TYR A 125 9.58 9.32 15.49
CA TYR A 125 9.09 10.17 14.39
C TYR A 125 7.79 9.62 13.80
N PHE A 126 6.85 10.51 13.48
CA PHE A 126 5.60 10.19 12.81
C PHE A 126 5.55 10.80 11.41
N PHE A 127 5.10 10.05 10.41
CA PHE A 127 5.02 10.50 9.02
C PHE A 127 3.95 9.75 8.22
N SER A 128 3.43 10.36 7.15
CA SER A 128 2.50 9.71 6.22
C SER A 128 3.23 8.75 5.26
N ASN A 129 2.57 7.67 4.88
CA ASN A 129 2.93 6.76 3.80
C ASN A 129 1.73 6.70 2.84
N GLU A 130 1.74 7.54 1.81
CA GLU A 130 0.62 7.93 0.96
C GLU A 130 0.86 7.76 -0.56
N PRO A 131 1.34 6.61 -1.06
CA PRO A 131 1.48 6.42 -2.51
C PRO A 131 0.14 6.56 -3.22
N GLY A 132 0.19 6.89 -4.52
CA GLY A 132 -1.02 7.10 -5.31
C GLY A 132 -0.88 6.75 -6.79
N TYR A 133 -1.98 6.92 -7.50
CA TYR A 133 -2.05 6.85 -8.96
C TYR A 133 -3.25 7.66 -9.45
N TYR A 134 -3.08 8.43 -10.53
CA TYR A 134 -4.14 9.29 -11.06
C TYR A 134 -4.20 9.17 -12.58
N LYS A 135 -5.26 8.55 -13.10
CA LYS A 135 -5.54 8.49 -14.53
C LYS A 135 -6.41 9.67 -14.92
N ASN A 136 -5.86 10.58 -15.72
CA ASN A 136 -6.52 11.83 -16.09
C ASN A 136 -7.89 11.56 -16.74
N GLY A 137 -8.92 12.30 -16.32
CA GLY A 137 -10.29 12.14 -16.82
C GLY A 137 -10.99 10.83 -16.44
N ALA A 138 -10.37 9.95 -15.64
CA ALA A 138 -10.92 8.63 -15.31
C ALA A 138 -11.08 8.41 -13.80
N PHE A 139 -9.99 8.15 -13.08
CA PHE A 139 -10.04 7.84 -11.64
C PHE A 139 -8.73 8.19 -10.93
N GLY A 140 -8.78 8.23 -9.60
CA GLY A 140 -7.63 8.44 -8.73
C GLY A 140 -7.62 7.46 -7.56
N ILE A 141 -6.43 7.08 -7.13
CA ILE A 141 -6.17 6.23 -5.98
C ILE A 141 -5.13 6.92 -5.11
N ARG A 142 -5.42 7.01 -3.81
CA ARG A 142 -4.44 7.28 -2.76
C ARG A 142 -4.78 6.37 -1.58
N LEU A 143 -3.75 5.73 -1.03
CA LEU A 143 -3.84 4.89 0.15
C LEU A 143 -2.79 5.38 1.13
N GLU A 144 -3.25 5.72 2.33
CA GLU A 144 -2.37 6.41 3.28
C GLU A 144 -2.54 5.91 4.71
N ASN A 145 -1.41 5.67 5.35
CA ASN A 145 -1.32 5.50 6.80
C ASN A 145 -0.32 6.48 7.38
N VAL A 146 -0.52 6.88 8.63
CA VAL A 146 0.54 7.41 9.48
C VAL A 146 1.35 6.24 10.03
N LEU A 147 2.67 6.34 9.94
CA LEU A 147 3.65 5.41 10.46
C LEU A 147 4.44 6.07 11.59
N GLU A 148 4.76 5.28 12.61
CA GLU A 148 5.75 5.60 13.65
C GLU A 148 7.07 4.90 13.33
N VAL A 149 8.19 5.58 13.54
CA VAL A 149 9.53 4.98 13.51
C VAL A 149 9.84 4.32 14.85
N VAL A 150 10.19 3.04 14.83
CA VAL A 150 10.49 2.26 16.05
C VAL A 150 11.90 1.66 15.99
N ASP A 151 12.60 1.60 17.13
CA ASP A 151 13.87 0.88 17.26
C ASP A 151 13.60 -0.63 17.30
N THR A 152 14.30 -1.40 16.46
CA THR A 152 14.16 -2.87 16.44
C THR A 152 14.94 -3.56 17.56
N GLY A 153 15.78 -2.81 18.29
CA GLY A 153 16.74 -3.32 19.26
C GLY A 153 17.93 -4.05 18.63
N LYS A 154 18.04 -4.04 17.30
CA LYS A 154 19.11 -4.74 16.55
C LYS A 154 20.14 -3.73 16.03
N MET A 155 21.38 -4.21 15.92
CA MET A 155 22.52 -3.42 15.43
C MET A 155 23.07 -3.99 14.13
N HIS A 156 23.41 -3.13 13.18
CA HIS A 156 24.22 -3.46 12.02
C HIS A 156 25.67 -3.73 12.47
N PRO A 157 26.41 -4.65 11.81
CA PRO A 157 27.82 -4.89 12.13
C PRO A 157 28.74 -3.65 12.06
N THR A 158 28.35 -2.60 11.33
CA THR A 158 29.10 -1.34 11.26
C THR A 158 28.78 -0.36 12.41
N GLY A 159 27.88 -0.72 13.33
CA GLY A 159 27.54 0.07 14.50
C GLY A 159 26.27 0.94 14.41
N TYR A 160 25.53 0.91 13.30
CA TYR A 160 24.24 1.61 13.20
C TYR A 160 23.09 0.78 13.78
N LYS A 161 22.13 1.42 14.45
CA LYS A 161 20.86 0.77 14.84
C LYS A 161 20.03 0.42 13.62
N PHE A 162 19.18 -0.59 13.76
CA PHE A 162 18.11 -0.87 12.81
C PHE A 162 16.78 -0.30 13.31
N LEU A 163 16.14 0.47 12.44
CA LEU A 163 14.80 1.00 12.62
C LEU A 163 13.80 0.18 11.80
N ALA A 164 12.54 0.25 12.20
CA ALA A 164 11.39 -0.24 11.44
C ALA A 164 10.24 0.76 11.55
N PHE A 165 9.12 0.45 10.89
CA PHE A 165 7.91 1.25 10.99
C PHE A 165 6.76 0.47 11.61
N GLN A 166 5.88 1.18 12.31
CA GLN A 166 4.63 0.67 12.84
C GLN A 166 3.46 1.51 12.35
N ASP A 167 2.47 0.90 11.70
CA ASP A 167 1.25 1.64 11.33
C ASP A 167 0.48 2.08 12.57
N VAL A 168 0.19 3.37 12.64
CA VAL A 168 -0.67 4.00 13.63
C VAL A 168 -2.10 4.05 13.11
N THR A 169 -2.29 4.33 11.82
CA THR A 169 -3.61 4.34 11.18
C THR A 169 -4.18 2.92 11.10
N LEU A 170 -5.34 2.69 11.72
CA LEU A 170 -6.04 1.40 11.73
C LEU A 170 -7.40 1.48 11.00
N VAL A 171 -7.37 1.58 9.67
CA VAL A 171 -8.57 1.64 8.81
C VAL A 171 -8.45 0.58 7.71
N PRO A 172 -9.44 -0.32 7.53
CA PRO A 172 -9.37 -1.37 6.52
C PRO A 172 -9.19 -0.83 5.09
N PHE A 173 -8.55 -1.63 4.23
CA PHE A 173 -8.49 -1.39 2.78
C PHE A 173 -9.73 -1.95 2.06
N GLU A 174 -10.00 -1.47 0.84
CA GLU A 174 -11.12 -1.97 0.04
C GLU A 174 -10.84 -3.34 -0.57
N GLN A 175 -11.36 -4.39 0.06
CA GLN A 175 -11.08 -5.79 -0.30
C GLN A 175 -11.37 -6.14 -1.76
N LYS A 176 -12.43 -5.59 -2.36
CA LYS A 176 -12.78 -5.89 -3.76
C LYS A 176 -11.85 -5.23 -4.79
N MET A 177 -11.02 -4.27 -4.35
CA MET A 177 -10.03 -3.61 -5.20
C MET A 177 -8.65 -4.29 -5.16
N ILE A 178 -8.50 -5.35 -4.36
CA ILE A 178 -7.21 -6.03 -4.16
C ILE A 178 -7.16 -7.30 -5.00
N ASP A 179 -6.30 -7.32 -6.01
CA ASP A 179 -5.90 -8.54 -6.71
C ASP A 179 -4.87 -9.28 -5.85
N ARG A 180 -5.37 -10.26 -5.10
CA ARG A 180 -4.58 -11.09 -4.19
C ARG A 180 -3.50 -11.91 -4.90
N THR A 181 -3.60 -12.09 -6.21
CA THR A 181 -2.60 -12.84 -6.99
C THR A 181 -1.33 -12.03 -7.25
N LEU A 182 -1.41 -10.70 -7.16
CA LEU A 182 -0.27 -9.79 -7.31
C LEU A 182 0.51 -9.61 -6.00
N LEU A 183 -0.08 -9.95 -4.85
CA LEU A 183 0.60 -9.87 -3.56
C LEU A 183 1.47 -11.12 -3.34
N SER A 184 2.71 -10.89 -2.94
CA SER A 184 3.58 -11.92 -2.40
C SER A 184 3.08 -12.44 -1.05
N VAL A 185 3.59 -13.60 -0.63
CA VAL A 185 3.25 -14.18 0.68
C VAL A 185 3.53 -13.21 1.84
N PRO A 186 4.71 -12.54 1.93
CA PRO A 186 4.95 -11.55 2.98
C PRO A 186 3.98 -10.36 2.97
N GLU A 187 3.58 -9.88 1.79
CA GLU A 187 2.62 -8.76 1.67
C GLU A 187 1.22 -9.17 2.12
N LYS A 188 0.78 -10.40 1.81
CA LYS A 188 -0.48 -10.96 2.32
C LYS A 188 -0.44 -11.12 3.84
N LYS A 189 0.68 -11.64 4.37
CA LYS A 189 0.87 -11.78 5.82
C LYS A 189 0.79 -10.42 6.52
N TRP A 190 1.47 -9.40 6.00
CA TRP A 190 1.37 -8.04 6.54
C TRP A 190 -0.07 -7.53 6.53
N LEU A 191 -0.82 -7.74 5.44
CA LEU A 191 -2.23 -7.32 5.34
C LEU A 191 -3.12 -8.03 6.37
N ASN A 192 -2.88 -9.32 6.61
CA ASN A 192 -3.59 -10.09 7.63
C ASN A 192 -3.26 -9.63 9.05
N ASP A 193 -1.99 -9.36 9.34
CA ASP A 193 -1.53 -8.85 10.64
C ASP A 193 -2.08 -7.44 10.91
N TYR A 194 -2.07 -6.57 9.89
CA TYR A 194 -2.70 -5.25 9.92
C TYR A 194 -4.20 -5.35 10.22
N ASN A 195 -4.91 -6.21 9.49
CA ASN A 195 -6.34 -6.47 9.71
C ASN A 195 -6.63 -7.05 11.10
N ALA A 196 -5.73 -7.87 11.65
CA ALA A 196 -5.84 -8.40 13.01
C ALA A 196 -5.74 -7.29 14.06
N ARG A 197 -4.79 -6.36 13.91
CA ARG A 197 -4.67 -5.17 14.78
C ARG A 197 -5.92 -4.30 14.74
N ILE A 198 -6.52 -4.09 13.56
CA ILE A 198 -7.80 -3.36 13.43
C ILE A 198 -8.89 -4.07 14.25
N ARG A 199 -9.08 -5.38 14.05
CA ARG A 199 -10.10 -6.15 14.80
C ARG A 199 -9.87 -6.09 16.31
N GLN A 200 -8.61 -6.13 16.74
CA GLN A 200 -8.24 -6.06 18.15
C GLN A 200 -8.52 -4.69 18.76
N HIS A 201 -7.95 -3.62 18.20
CA HIS A 201 -8.01 -2.29 18.81
C HIS A 201 -9.31 -1.58 18.46
N VAL A 202 -9.59 -1.39 17.18
CA VAL A 202 -10.79 -0.67 16.70
C VAL A 202 -12.04 -1.48 17.02
N GLY A 203 -12.00 -2.81 16.83
CA GLY A 203 -13.14 -3.67 17.14
C GLY A 203 -13.52 -3.68 18.62
N SER A 204 -12.54 -3.64 19.53
CA SER A 204 -12.82 -3.52 20.97
C SER A 204 -13.48 -2.18 21.32
N GLU A 205 -13.00 -1.08 20.74
CA GLU A 205 -13.57 0.25 20.96
C GLU A 205 -14.99 0.40 20.38
N LEU A 206 -15.24 -0.16 19.19
CA LEU A 206 -16.58 -0.15 18.59
C LEU A 206 -17.59 -0.93 19.46
N LYS A 207 -17.19 -2.09 19.99
CA LYS A 207 -18.01 -2.85 20.94
C LYS A 207 -18.27 -2.07 22.22
N ARG A 208 -17.22 -1.49 22.82
CA ARG A 208 -17.31 -0.69 24.05
C ARG A 208 -18.25 0.50 23.90
N LYS A 209 -18.30 1.11 22.70
CA LYS A 209 -19.19 2.23 22.36
C LYS A 209 -20.55 1.80 21.77
N HIS A 210 -20.88 0.51 21.77
CA HIS A 210 -22.11 -0.06 21.20
C HIS A 210 -22.36 0.30 19.72
N LYS A 211 -21.30 0.45 18.92
CA LYS A 211 -21.37 0.75 17.47
C LYS A 211 -21.31 -0.54 16.63
N MET A 212 -22.33 -1.38 16.76
CA MET A 212 -22.31 -2.73 16.20
C MET A 212 -22.35 -2.79 14.67
N ASP A 213 -23.05 -1.87 13.99
CA ASP A 213 -23.06 -1.84 12.52
C ASP A 213 -21.66 -1.60 11.96
N ALA A 214 -20.94 -0.64 12.54
CA ALA A 214 -19.54 -0.37 12.21
C ALA A 214 -18.63 -1.55 12.56
N PHE A 215 -18.90 -2.25 13.67
CA PHE A 215 -18.16 -3.44 14.06
C PHE A 215 -18.30 -4.55 13.00
N TYR A 216 -19.52 -4.86 12.56
CA TYR A 216 -19.76 -5.89 11.55
C TYR A 216 -19.21 -5.49 10.17
N TRP A 217 -19.33 -4.21 9.81
CA TRP A 217 -18.69 -3.68 8.60
C TRP A 217 -17.16 -3.87 8.64
N MET A 218 -16.52 -3.54 9.77
CA MET A 218 -15.08 -3.69 9.95
C MET A 218 -14.66 -5.16 9.91
N MET A 219 -15.40 -6.06 10.55
CA MET A 219 -15.16 -7.52 10.47
C MET A 219 -15.25 -8.03 9.02
N ASN A 220 -16.20 -7.52 8.25
CA ASN A 220 -16.35 -7.86 6.84
C ASN A 220 -15.16 -7.37 5.99
N LYS A 221 -14.66 -6.15 6.24
CA LYS A 221 -13.54 -5.55 5.51
C LYS A 221 -12.16 -6.08 5.93
N THR A 222 -12.08 -6.74 7.08
CA THR A 222 -10.84 -7.31 7.64
C THR A 222 -10.80 -8.83 7.55
N ARG A 223 -11.56 -9.45 6.63
CA ARG A 223 -11.50 -10.90 6.40
C ARG A 223 -10.08 -11.35 6.04
N HIS A 224 -9.72 -12.54 6.51
CA HIS A 224 -8.42 -13.14 6.25
C HIS A 224 -8.23 -13.40 4.75
N VAL A 225 -7.03 -13.11 4.26
CA VAL A 225 -6.59 -13.38 2.89
C VAL A 225 -5.69 -14.63 2.91
N PRO A 226 -6.05 -15.71 2.19
CA PRO A 226 -5.19 -16.89 2.11
C PRO A 226 -3.81 -16.56 1.56
N GLU A 227 -2.77 -16.93 2.31
CA GLU A 227 -1.37 -16.66 1.97
C GLU A 227 -0.90 -17.55 0.81
N TYR A 228 -1.32 -18.81 0.83
CA TYR A 228 -1.00 -19.83 -0.17
C TYR A 228 -2.22 -20.18 -1.01
N VAL A 229 -1.94 -20.57 -2.26
CA VAL A 229 -2.93 -21.19 -3.15
C VAL A 229 -3.01 -22.66 -2.76
N THR A 230 -4.21 -23.21 -2.59
CA THR A 230 -4.35 -24.65 -2.31
C THR A 230 -3.95 -25.46 -3.55
N GLU A 231 -3.55 -26.73 -3.37
CA GLU A 231 -3.25 -27.60 -4.53
C GLU A 231 -4.45 -27.73 -5.48
N ALA A 232 -5.68 -27.74 -4.95
CA ALA A 232 -6.90 -27.77 -5.73
C ALA A 232 -7.06 -26.52 -6.61
N ASP A 233 -6.79 -25.34 -6.05
CA ASP A 233 -6.85 -24.07 -6.79
C ASP A 233 -5.73 -23.96 -7.83
N TYR A 234 -4.53 -24.47 -7.52
CA TYR A 234 -3.41 -24.52 -8.47
C TYR A 234 -3.76 -25.36 -9.71
N ASN A 235 -4.35 -26.54 -9.50
CA ASN A 235 -4.75 -27.45 -10.57
C ASN A 235 -5.93 -26.92 -11.41
N GLY A 236 -6.84 -26.13 -10.81
CA GLY A 236 -7.93 -25.46 -11.52
C GLY A 236 -7.49 -24.26 -12.38
N VAL A 237 -6.44 -23.54 -11.97
CA VAL A 237 -5.85 -22.44 -12.77
C VAL A 237 -5.01 -22.99 -13.93
N ALA A 238 -4.34 -24.13 -13.75
CA ALA A 238 -3.57 -24.77 -14.81
C ALA A 238 -4.46 -25.26 -15.97
N THR A 239 -5.65 -25.77 -15.66
CA THR A 239 -6.62 -26.24 -16.66
C THR A 239 -7.18 -25.10 -17.50
N THR A 240 -7.51 -23.95 -16.90
CA THR A 240 -8.01 -22.77 -17.64
C THR A 240 -6.96 -22.07 -18.51
N ARG A 241 -5.65 -22.18 -18.19
CA ARG A 241 -4.57 -21.64 -19.04
C ARG A 241 -4.32 -22.45 -20.31
N HIS A 242 -4.69 -23.73 -20.35
CA HIS A 242 -4.47 -24.57 -21.53
C HIS A 242 -5.49 -24.33 -22.66
N ASP A 243 -6.63 -23.73 -22.37
CA ASP A 243 -7.69 -23.51 -23.37
C ASP A 243 -7.47 -22.26 -24.25
N HIS A 244 -6.47 -21.43 -23.98
CA HIS A 244 -6.17 -20.21 -24.74
C HIS A 244 -4.90 -20.24 -25.59
N LEU A 245 -4.17 -21.36 -25.62
CA LEU A 245 -3.08 -21.57 -26.58
C LEU A 245 -3.57 -22.50 -27.70
N SER A 246 -4.33 -21.93 -28.64
CA SER A 246 -4.60 -22.62 -29.90
C SER A 246 -3.29 -22.92 -30.60
N ILE A 247 -3.16 -24.17 -31.01
CA ILE A 247 -2.05 -24.79 -31.72
C ILE A 247 -1.75 -24.01 -33.02
N ALA A 248 -0.80 -23.08 -32.96
CA ALA A 248 -0.11 -22.52 -34.14
C ALA A 248 1.19 -21.86 -33.68
N GLY A 249 2.28 -22.62 -33.55
CA GLY A 249 3.59 -22.06 -33.22
C GLY A 249 4.61 -22.99 -32.57
N ALA A 250 4.31 -24.28 -32.40
CA ALA A 250 5.27 -25.26 -31.90
C ALA A 250 5.92 -26.02 -33.06
N LEU A 251 6.82 -25.37 -33.78
CA LEU A 251 7.82 -26.03 -34.61
C LEU A 251 9.04 -25.11 -34.72
N THR A 252 10.22 -25.69 -34.45
CA THR A 252 11.58 -25.17 -34.67
C THR A 252 12.28 -24.47 -33.49
N ILE A 253 12.58 -25.22 -32.42
CA ILE A 253 13.85 -25.08 -31.69
C ILE A 253 14.44 -26.47 -31.50
N GLY A 254 15.10 -26.95 -32.55
CA GLY A 254 16.01 -28.09 -32.50
C GLY A 254 17.36 -27.62 -33.04
N PHE A 255 18.43 -28.04 -32.39
CA PHE A 255 19.85 -27.76 -32.69
C PHE A 255 20.41 -26.40 -32.26
N LEU A 256 21.07 -26.37 -31.09
CA LEU A 256 22.42 -25.80 -30.93
C LEU A 256 22.95 -26.03 -29.51
N LEU A 257 23.31 -27.28 -29.19
CA LEU A 257 24.19 -27.58 -28.05
C LEU A 257 24.94 -28.89 -28.33
N THR A 258 25.95 -28.81 -29.20
CA THR A 258 27.06 -29.78 -29.26
C THR A 258 28.15 -29.24 -30.16
N ARG A 259 29.07 -28.48 -29.58
CA ARG A 259 30.49 -28.36 -29.96
C ARG A 259 31.09 -27.26 -29.11
N PHE A 260 31.71 -27.63 -27.99
CA PHE A 260 32.89 -26.99 -27.41
C PHE A 260 33.30 -27.74 -26.14
N VAL A 261 33.78 -28.97 -26.30
CA VAL A 261 34.66 -29.65 -25.34
C VAL A 261 35.59 -30.57 -26.16
N LEU A 262 36.92 -30.35 -26.02
CA LEU A 262 38.08 -31.09 -26.55
C LEU A 262 38.57 -30.79 -27.98
N ASN A 263 39.38 -29.73 -28.12
CA ASN A 263 40.84 -29.81 -28.35
C ASN A 263 41.44 -28.40 -28.35
#